data_AF-A0A7Z1KKQ5-F1
#
_entry.id   AF-A0A7Z1KKQ5-F1
#
_cell.length_a   1.000
_cell.length_b   1.000
_cell.length_c   1.000
_cell.angle_alpha   90.00
_cell.angle_beta   90.00
_cell.angle_gamma   90.00
#
_symmetry.space_group_name_H-M   'P 1'
#
loop_
_entity.id
_entity.type
_entity.pdbx_description
1 polymer ?
#
loop_
_entity_poly.entity_id
_entity_poly.type
_entity_poly.pdbx_seq_one_letter_code
_entity_poly.pdbx_strand_id
1 'polypeptide(L)'
;AGKANEAGQGAYDAQVKNDEQDVELADHEERIQQLRIDVDDHEIRITANANAIAVLDVRLTTAEGKIVTLQADVSALDGRVTAAESTISSLQADYVSKSATASQSLASPLNVTTSYSVGGTKVIGARQAGWTAATGTALLGAFNANQAYTVSATYTQSEVSAMATGLQQARQRIKALEDAIRTHGLIN
;
A
#
# COMPACT_ATOMS: atom_id res chain seq x y z
N ALA A 1 -0.08 53.14 108.85
CA ALA A 1 1.18 53.14 108.08
C ALA A 1 1.34 51.84 107.27
N GLY A 2 1.35 50.64 107.87
CA GLY A 2 1.56 49.36 107.15
C GLY A 2 0.64 49.08 105.95
N LYS A 3 -0.70 49.11 106.14
CA LYS A 3 -1.67 48.84 105.05
C LYS A 3 -1.57 49.77 103.84
N ALA A 4 -1.17 51.03 104.02
CA ALA A 4 -1.01 51.97 102.91
C ALA A 4 0.26 51.71 102.10
N ASN A 5 1.34 51.29 102.76
CA ASN A 5 2.58 50.89 102.11
C ASN A 5 2.42 49.56 101.35
N GLU A 6 1.68 48.60 101.91
CA GLU A 6 1.33 47.33 101.26
C GLU A 6 0.45 47.54 100.00
N ALA A 7 -0.53 48.44 100.08
CA ALA A 7 -1.35 48.81 98.93
C ALA A 7 -0.56 49.55 97.84
N GLY A 8 0.41 50.39 98.23
CA GLY A 8 1.32 51.05 97.29
C GLY A 8 2.25 50.08 96.57
N GLN A 9 2.80 49.09 97.29
CA GLN A 9 3.63 48.03 96.70
C GLN A 9 2.82 47.16 95.73
N GLY A 10 1.60 46.74 96.11
CA GLY A 10 0.73 45.95 95.22
C GLY A 10 0.29 46.71 93.97
N ALA A 11 0.09 48.03 94.07
CA ALA A 11 -0.18 48.88 92.91
C ALA A 11 1.04 49.03 91.99
N TYR A 12 2.25 49.13 92.56
CA TYR A 12 3.50 49.14 91.80
C TYR A 12 3.73 47.81 91.07
N ASP A 13 3.56 46.68 91.75
CA ASP A 13 3.73 45.35 91.15
C ASP A 13 2.70 45.12 90.02
N ALA A 14 1.47 45.62 90.18
CA ALA A 14 0.45 45.62 89.12
C ALA A 14 0.84 46.53 87.94
N GLN A 15 1.46 47.68 88.19
CA GLN A 15 1.96 48.56 87.13
C GLN A 15 3.12 47.92 86.37
N VAL A 16 4.10 47.31 87.05
CA VAL A 16 5.17 46.56 86.40
C VAL A 16 4.59 45.43 85.55
N LYS A 17 3.54 44.75 86.04
CA LYS A 17 2.89 43.71 85.25
C LYS A 17 2.18 44.25 84.01
N ASN A 18 1.55 45.42 84.11
CA ASN A 18 0.95 46.09 82.95
C ASN A 18 2.03 46.51 81.93
N ASP A 19 3.17 47.04 82.40
CA ASP A 19 4.28 47.43 81.52
C ASP A 19 4.86 46.21 80.78
N GLU A 20 4.97 45.05 81.44
CA GLU A 20 5.34 43.78 80.79
C GLU A 20 4.30 43.33 79.75
N GLN A 21 3.01 43.47 80.08
CA GLN A 21 1.92 43.12 79.18
C GLN A 21 1.89 44.03 77.95
N ASP A 22 2.19 45.32 78.08
CA ASP A 22 2.25 46.26 76.97
C ASP A 22 3.37 45.89 75.98
N VAL A 23 4.52 45.42 76.48
CA VAL A 23 5.62 44.91 75.63
C VAL A 23 5.20 43.63 74.91
N GLU A 24 4.54 42.69 75.61
CA GLU A 24 4.05 41.45 75.01
C GLU A 24 2.97 41.71 73.94
N LEU A 25 2.05 42.64 74.20
CA LEU A 25 1.02 43.05 73.25
C LEU A 25 1.63 43.70 72.01
N ALA A 26 2.69 44.50 72.17
CA ALA A 26 3.42 45.08 71.04
C ALA A 26 4.10 43.99 70.18
N ASP A 27 4.77 42.99 70.78
CA ASP A 27 5.35 41.84 70.05
C ASP A 27 4.27 41.05 69.29
N HIS A 28 3.15 40.78 69.96
CA HIS A 28 2.03 40.08 69.35
C HIS A 28 1.46 40.85 68.16
N GLU A 29 1.30 42.18 68.28
CA GLU A 29 0.82 43.02 67.19
C GLU A 29 1.78 43.01 65.99
N GLU A 30 3.09 43.10 66.22
CA GLU A 30 4.10 42.99 65.15
C GLU A 30 4.02 41.64 64.42
N ARG A 31 3.92 40.53 65.16
CA ARG A 31 3.79 39.18 64.60
C ARG A 31 2.47 38.99 63.85
N ILE A 32 1.37 39.55 64.34
CA ILE A 32 0.07 39.51 63.67
C ILE A 32 0.12 40.29 62.35
N GLN A 33 0.74 41.47 62.34
CA GLN A 33 0.93 42.25 61.11
C GLN A 33 1.77 41.50 60.08
N GLN A 34 2.86 40.84 60.50
CA GLN A 34 3.68 40.04 59.59
C GLN A 34 2.91 38.84 59.04
N LEU A 35 2.21 38.09 59.90
CA LEU A 35 1.36 36.98 59.46
C LEU A 35 0.29 37.43 58.47
N ARG A 36 -0.27 38.64 58.66
CA ARG A 36 -1.24 39.20 57.74
C ARG A 36 -0.64 39.45 56.36
N ILE A 37 0.56 40.03 56.30
CA ILE A 37 1.30 40.23 55.05
C ILE A 37 1.57 38.90 54.35
N ASP A 38 2.04 37.90 55.08
CA ASP A 38 2.37 36.58 54.52
C ASP A 38 1.12 35.86 53.98
N VAL A 39 -0.02 35.96 54.69
CA VAL A 39 -1.29 35.38 54.24
C VAL A 39 -1.82 36.09 53.00
N ASP A 40 -1.73 37.42 52.94
CA ASP A 40 -2.15 38.17 51.77
C ASP A 40 -1.27 37.84 50.53
N ASP A 41 0.05 37.60 50.70
CA ASP A 41 0.93 37.08 49.63
C ASP A 41 0.56 35.66 49.19
N HIS A 42 0.32 34.76 50.16
CA HIS A 42 -0.09 33.40 49.87
C HIS A 42 -1.39 33.35 49.08
N GLU A 43 -2.37 34.19 49.40
CA GLU A 43 -3.65 34.25 48.69
C GLU A 43 -3.47 34.64 47.21
N ILE A 44 -2.57 35.60 46.92
CA ILE A 44 -2.21 35.99 45.56
C ILE A 44 -1.61 34.80 44.80
N ARG A 45 -0.64 34.10 45.42
CA ARG A 45 0.04 32.94 44.80
C ARG A 45 -0.91 31.76 44.59
N ILE A 46 -1.80 31.49 45.54
CA ILE A 46 -2.82 30.44 45.43
C ILE A 46 -3.76 30.75 44.26
N THR A 47 -4.24 32.00 44.16
CA THR A 47 -5.09 32.44 43.05
C THR A 47 -4.38 32.31 41.70
N ALA A 48 -3.10 32.73 41.62
CA ALA A 48 -2.31 32.59 40.40
C ALA A 48 -2.13 31.12 39.98
N ASN A 49 -1.83 30.23 40.94
CA ASN A 49 -1.69 28.80 40.70
C ASN A 49 -3.01 28.17 40.24
N ALA A 50 -4.14 28.54 40.84
CA ALA A 50 -5.46 28.05 40.45
C ALA A 50 -5.77 28.41 38.98
N ASN A 51 -5.47 29.64 38.56
CA ASN A 51 -5.63 30.09 37.18
C ASN A 51 -4.71 29.32 36.22
N ALA A 52 -3.44 29.10 36.59
CA ALA A 52 -2.51 28.33 35.77
C ALA A 52 -2.96 26.87 35.58
N ILE A 53 -3.47 26.25 36.64
CA ILE A 53 -4.04 24.89 36.59
C ILE A 53 -5.25 24.84 35.66
N ALA A 54 -6.17 25.82 35.74
CA ALA A 54 -7.32 25.88 34.83
C ALA A 54 -6.91 26.02 33.35
N VAL A 55 -5.85 26.78 33.05
CA VAL A 55 -5.31 26.87 31.68
C VAL A 55 -4.68 25.55 31.22
N LEU A 56 -3.97 24.84 32.12
CA LEU A 56 -3.41 23.52 31.81
C LEU A 56 -4.51 22.49 31.53
N ASP A 57 -5.63 22.55 32.25
CA ASP A 57 -6.80 21.69 32.04
C ASP A 57 -7.36 21.83 30.62
N VAL A 58 -7.59 23.06 30.15
CA VAL A 58 -8.05 23.33 28.77
C VAL A 58 -7.06 22.82 27.72
N ARG A 59 -5.74 23.01 27.96
CA ARG A 59 -4.70 22.52 27.05
C ARG A 59 -4.68 20.98 27.01
N LEU A 60 -4.89 20.33 28.15
CA LEU A 60 -4.95 18.89 28.25
C LEU A 60 -6.15 18.34 27.50
N THR A 61 -7.35 18.88 27.71
CA THR A 61 -8.56 18.49 26.97
C THR A 61 -8.38 18.65 25.46
N THR A 62 -7.74 19.74 25.02
CA THR A 62 -7.47 19.96 23.59
C THR A 62 -6.48 18.92 23.05
N ALA A 63 -5.45 18.59 23.81
CA ALA A 63 -4.47 17.59 23.42
C ALA A 63 -5.09 16.18 23.33
N GLU A 64 -5.93 15.83 24.30
CA GLU A 64 -6.68 14.55 24.32
C GLU A 64 -7.58 14.40 23.09
N GLY A 65 -8.32 15.46 22.70
CA GLY A 65 -9.13 15.43 21.48
C GLY A 65 -8.33 15.23 20.19
N LYS A 66 -7.14 15.85 20.11
CA LYS A 66 -6.21 15.63 18.97
C LYS A 66 -5.67 14.20 18.95
N ILE A 67 -5.35 13.63 20.11
CA ILE A 67 -4.88 12.25 20.22
C ILE A 67 -5.97 11.27 19.73
N VAL A 68 -7.23 11.47 20.13
CA VAL A 68 -8.35 10.65 19.65
C VAL A 68 -8.49 10.72 18.12
N THR A 69 -8.38 11.92 17.54
CA THR A 69 -8.44 12.10 16.09
C THR A 69 -7.29 11.35 15.40
N LEU A 70 -6.05 11.50 15.90
CA LEU A 70 -4.88 10.81 15.37
C LEU A 70 -5.00 9.28 15.48
N GLN A 71 -5.58 8.77 16.56
CA GLN A 71 -5.83 7.33 16.72
C GLN A 71 -6.81 6.81 15.66
N ALA A 72 -7.87 7.57 15.36
CA ALA A 72 -8.81 7.22 14.30
C ALA A 72 -8.15 7.23 12.90
N ASP A 73 -7.34 8.26 12.62
CA ASP A 73 -6.60 8.37 11.36
C ASP A 73 -5.59 7.22 11.18
N VAL A 74 -4.87 6.85 12.23
CA VAL A 74 -3.92 5.72 12.22
C VAL A 74 -4.66 4.41 11.97
N SER A 75 -5.81 4.19 12.60
CA SER A 75 -6.62 2.99 12.36
C SER A 75 -7.15 2.92 10.92
N ALA A 76 -7.56 4.06 10.35
CA ALA A 76 -7.98 4.11 8.94
C ALA A 76 -6.81 3.87 7.98
N LEU A 77 -5.61 4.37 8.31
CA LEU A 77 -4.40 4.15 7.52
C LEU A 77 -3.99 2.67 7.54
N ASP A 78 -4.05 2.02 8.70
CA ASP A 78 -3.78 0.59 8.86
C ASP A 78 -4.66 -0.25 7.92
N GLY A 79 -5.98 -0.03 7.93
CA GLY A 79 -6.89 -0.72 7.02
C GLY A 79 -6.58 -0.48 5.53
N ARG A 80 -6.18 0.74 5.15
CA ARG A 80 -5.76 1.05 3.78
C ARG A 80 -4.47 0.34 3.38
N VAL A 81 -3.51 0.24 4.30
CA VAL A 81 -2.25 -0.48 4.07
C VAL A 81 -2.52 -1.96 3.89
N THR A 82 -3.30 -2.59 4.78
CA THR A 82 -3.67 -4.01 4.64
C THR A 82 -4.37 -4.30 3.30
N ALA A 83 -5.29 -3.44 2.87
CA ALA A 83 -5.97 -3.61 1.58
C ALA A 83 -5.00 -3.47 0.38
N ALA A 84 -4.06 -2.54 0.45
CA ALA A 84 -3.04 -2.35 -0.57
C ALA A 84 -2.10 -3.55 -0.65
N GLU A 85 -1.63 -4.07 0.49
CA GLU A 85 -0.77 -5.25 0.58
C GLU A 85 -1.44 -6.50 0.00
N SER A 86 -2.73 -6.69 0.30
CA SER A 86 -3.53 -7.78 -0.27
C SER A 86 -3.64 -7.65 -1.80
N THR A 87 -3.94 -6.45 -2.30
CA THR A 87 -4.05 -6.17 -3.74
C THR A 87 -2.72 -6.44 -4.46
N ILE A 88 -1.60 -5.99 -3.87
CA ILE A 88 -0.25 -6.20 -4.42
C ILE A 88 0.07 -7.69 -4.49
N SER A 89 -0.26 -8.44 -3.43
CA SER A 89 -0.05 -9.88 -3.39
C SER A 89 -0.85 -10.61 -4.48
N SER A 90 -2.11 -10.23 -4.71
CA SER A 90 -2.92 -10.76 -5.82
C SER A 90 -2.31 -10.45 -7.19
N LEU A 91 -1.83 -9.23 -7.41
CA LEU A 91 -1.17 -8.86 -8.66
C LEU A 91 0.14 -9.64 -8.88
N GLN A 92 0.93 -9.84 -7.83
CA GLN A 92 2.19 -10.59 -7.90
C GLN A 92 1.97 -12.07 -8.25
N ALA A 93 0.84 -12.65 -7.87
CA ALA A 93 0.49 -14.03 -8.18
C ALA A 93 -0.03 -14.23 -9.62
N ASP A 94 -0.67 -13.21 -10.22
CA ASP A 94 -1.41 -13.35 -11.48
C ASP A 94 -0.71 -12.71 -12.70
N TYR A 95 0.23 -11.77 -12.50
CA TYR A 95 0.86 -11.07 -13.62
C TYR A 95 1.83 -11.95 -14.43
N VAL A 96 1.93 -11.68 -15.74
CA VAL A 96 2.97 -12.25 -16.61
C VAL A 96 4.23 -11.39 -16.55
N SER A 97 5.32 -11.95 -16.05
CA SER A 97 6.60 -11.28 -15.90
C SER A 97 7.38 -11.18 -17.22
N LYS A 98 8.03 -10.04 -17.43
CA LYS A 98 8.94 -9.79 -18.56
C LYS A 98 10.35 -10.33 -18.34
N SER A 99 10.73 -10.59 -17.09
CA SER A 99 12.06 -11.06 -16.70
C SER A 99 12.10 -12.51 -16.23
N ALA A 100 10.94 -13.18 -16.14
CA ALA A 100 10.88 -14.60 -15.82
C ALA A 100 11.58 -15.44 -16.91
N THR A 101 12.39 -16.40 -16.49
CA THR A 101 13.08 -17.36 -17.36
C THR A 101 12.33 -18.68 -17.50
N ALA A 102 11.44 -19.00 -16.57
CA ALA A 102 10.53 -20.13 -16.67
C ALA A 102 9.38 -19.84 -17.64
N SER A 103 8.84 -20.88 -18.27
CA SER A 103 7.67 -20.75 -19.14
C SER A 103 6.46 -20.27 -18.36
N GLN A 104 5.68 -19.36 -18.97
CA GLN A 104 4.46 -18.80 -18.42
C GLN A 104 3.28 -19.18 -19.31
N SER A 105 2.12 -19.42 -18.70
CA SER A 105 0.91 -19.83 -19.42
C SER A 105 -0.18 -18.79 -19.24
N LEU A 106 -0.98 -18.60 -20.29
CA LEU A 106 -2.21 -17.81 -20.25
C LEU A 106 -3.39 -18.77 -20.36
N ALA A 107 -4.38 -18.61 -19.49
CA ALA A 107 -5.66 -19.31 -19.61
C ALA A 107 -6.55 -18.72 -20.72
N SER A 108 -6.23 -17.52 -21.20
CA SER A 108 -6.98 -16.80 -22.23
C SER A 108 -6.27 -16.83 -23.59
N PRO A 109 -7.02 -16.65 -24.71
CA PRO A 109 -6.42 -16.32 -25.99
C PRO A 109 -5.63 -15.01 -25.95
N LEU A 110 -4.62 -14.91 -26.80
CA LEU A 110 -3.75 -13.72 -26.89
C LEU A 110 -3.93 -13.01 -28.25
N ASN A 111 -4.06 -11.68 -28.18
CA ASN A 111 -3.99 -10.80 -29.34
C ASN A 111 -2.86 -9.78 -29.14
N VAL A 112 -2.15 -9.47 -30.22
CA VAL A 112 -1.06 -8.48 -30.23
C VAL A 112 -1.25 -7.55 -31.42
N THR A 113 -0.71 -6.34 -31.32
CA THR A 113 -0.97 -5.28 -32.30
C THR A 113 -0.37 -5.56 -33.69
N THR A 114 0.87 -6.03 -33.76
CA THR A 114 1.62 -6.09 -35.04
C THR A 114 2.13 -7.48 -35.38
N SER A 115 2.85 -8.13 -34.46
CA SER A 115 3.53 -9.41 -34.73
C SER A 115 3.95 -10.13 -33.46
N TYR A 116 4.13 -11.45 -33.58
CA TYR A 116 4.84 -12.27 -32.61
C TYR A 116 6.31 -12.43 -33.02
N SER A 117 7.21 -12.41 -32.04
CA SER A 117 8.65 -12.58 -32.22
C SER A 117 9.22 -13.55 -31.19
N VAL A 118 10.27 -14.28 -31.56
CA VAL A 118 11.03 -15.19 -30.69
C VAL A 118 12.51 -14.82 -30.79
N GLY A 119 13.18 -14.61 -29.66
CA GLY A 119 14.59 -14.21 -29.65
C GLY A 119 14.87 -12.92 -30.41
N GLY A 120 13.91 -11.98 -30.41
CA GLY A 120 14.00 -10.73 -31.18
C GLY A 120 13.70 -10.85 -32.68
N THR A 121 13.50 -12.05 -33.22
CA THR A 121 13.20 -12.28 -34.64
C THR A 121 11.69 -12.48 -34.85
N LYS A 122 11.10 -11.75 -35.81
CA LYS A 122 9.68 -11.87 -36.15
C LYS A 122 9.36 -13.26 -36.70
N VAL A 123 8.31 -13.90 -36.17
CA VAL A 123 7.85 -15.24 -36.60
C VAL A 123 6.44 -15.23 -37.20
N ILE A 124 5.50 -14.47 -36.64
CA ILE A 124 4.11 -14.39 -37.12
C ILE A 124 3.72 -12.91 -37.25
N GLY A 125 3.13 -12.54 -38.40
CA GLY A 125 2.58 -11.20 -38.64
C GLY A 125 1.06 -11.22 -38.78
N ALA A 126 0.52 -10.20 -39.45
CA ALA A 126 -0.88 -10.21 -39.85
C ALA A 126 -1.20 -11.39 -40.79
N ARG A 127 -2.46 -11.87 -40.73
CA ARG A 127 -2.99 -12.86 -41.68
C ARG A 127 -2.80 -12.34 -43.11
N GLN A 128 -2.26 -13.18 -43.99
CA GLN A 128 -2.11 -12.82 -45.40
C GLN A 128 -3.45 -12.93 -46.13
N ALA A 129 -3.87 -11.86 -46.78
CA ALA A 129 -5.10 -11.81 -47.57
C ALA A 129 -4.83 -12.10 -49.06
N GLY A 130 -5.91 -12.31 -49.84
CA GLY A 130 -5.85 -12.53 -51.29
C GLY A 130 -5.72 -13.98 -51.76
N TRP A 131 -5.70 -14.95 -50.84
CA TRP A 131 -5.67 -16.37 -51.17
C TRP A 131 -7.05 -16.88 -51.59
N THR A 132 -7.08 -17.70 -52.65
CA THR A 132 -8.26 -18.48 -53.05
C THR A 132 -8.09 -19.92 -52.58
N ALA A 133 -9.08 -20.45 -51.87
CA ALA A 133 -9.00 -21.80 -51.29
C ALA A 133 -8.91 -22.88 -52.38
N ALA A 134 -7.88 -23.72 -52.34
CA ALA A 134 -7.80 -24.88 -53.22
C ALA A 134 -8.94 -25.87 -52.96
N THR A 135 -9.51 -26.43 -54.02
CA THR A 135 -10.56 -27.46 -53.95
C THR A 135 -10.00 -28.86 -54.21
N GLY A 136 -10.75 -29.89 -53.82
CA GLY A 136 -10.39 -31.30 -54.04
C GLY A 136 -9.83 -32.00 -52.81
N THR A 137 -9.23 -33.17 -52.99
CA THR A 137 -8.76 -34.02 -51.88
C THR A 137 -7.41 -33.56 -51.35
N ALA A 138 -7.25 -33.52 -50.03
CA ALA A 138 -5.96 -33.30 -49.37
C ALA A 138 -5.25 -34.64 -49.12
N LEU A 139 -3.94 -34.73 -49.38
CA LEU A 139 -3.14 -35.93 -49.11
C LEU A 139 -2.33 -35.78 -47.81
N LEU A 140 -2.88 -36.30 -46.72
CA LEU A 140 -2.22 -36.32 -45.39
C LEU A 140 -1.36 -37.57 -45.16
N GLY A 141 -1.63 -38.65 -45.89
CA GLY A 141 -0.96 -39.95 -45.77
C GLY A 141 0.46 -39.98 -46.37
N ALA A 142 0.92 -41.19 -46.72
CA ALA A 142 2.26 -41.43 -47.22
C ALA A 142 2.60 -40.58 -48.47
N PHE A 143 3.81 -40.02 -48.48
CA PHE A 143 4.32 -39.20 -49.57
C PHE A 143 5.82 -39.46 -49.73
N ASN A 144 6.23 -40.06 -50.85
CA ASN A 144 7.64 -40.28 -51.16
C ASN A 144 8.19 -39.11 -51.97
N ALA A 145 8.81 -38.14 -51.30
CA ALA A 145 9.41 -36.98 -51.96
C ALA A 145 10.59 -37.35 -52.89
N ASN A 146 11.18 -38.54 -52.72
CA ASN A 146 12.29 -39.04 -53.53
C ASN A 146 11.84 -40.03 -54.61
N GLN A 147 10.54 -40.11 -54.91
CA GLN A 147 10.03 -40.98 -55.97
C GLN A 147 10.63 -40.58 -57.32
N ALA A 148 11.39 -41.48 -57.93
CA ALA A 148 11.89 -41.32 -59.29
C ALA A 148 10.86 -41.85 -60.31
N TYR A 149 10.88 -41.27 -61.51
CA TYR A 149 10.07 -41.71 -62.64
C TYR A 149 11.00 -42.13 -63.77
N THR A 150 10.88 -43.39 -64.21
CA THR A 150 11.58 -43.87 -65.40
C THR A 150 11.00 -43.19 -66.64
N VAL A 151 11.87 -42.79 -67.56
CA VAL A 151 11.48 -42.23 -68.85
C VAL A 151 12.23 -42.99 -69.94
N SER A 152 11.51 -43.80 -70.69
CA SER A 152 12.06 -44.58 -71.80
C SER A 152 12.17 -43.75 -73.09
N ALA A 153 13.01 -44.19 -74.03
CA ALA A 153 13.22 -43.49 -75.30
C ALA A 153 12.02 -43.54 -76.27
N THR A 154 11.06 -44.45 -76.03
CA THR A 154 9.79 -44.55 -76.76
C THR A 154 8.63 -44.40 -75.78
N TYR A 155 7.45 -44.05 -76.29
CA TYR A 155 6.28 -43.81 -75.46
C TYR A 155 5.89 -45.05 -74.64
N THR A 156 5.85 -44.90 -73.32
CA THR A 156 5.34 -45.90 -72.38
C THR A 156 4.18 -45.32 -71.58
N GLN A 157 2.96 -45.82 -71.79
CA GLN A 157 1.76 -45.31 -71.12
C GLN A 157 1.84 -45.40 -69.59
N SER A 158 2.41 -46.48 -69.04
CA SER A 158 2.53 -46.67 -67.60
C SER A 158 3.49 -45.66 -66.94
N GLU A 159 4.57 -45.28 -67.62
CA GLU A 159 5.50 -44.24 -67.16
C GLU A 159 4.78 -42.88 -67.07
N VAL A 160 4.01 -42.54 -68.11
CA VAL A 160 3.21 -41.29 -68.14
C VAL A 160 2.12 -41.29 -67.07
N SER A 161 1.40 -42.40 -66.87
CA SER A 161 0.38 -42.53 -65.84
C SER A 161 0.97 -42.46 -64.42
N ALA A 162 2.16 -43.02 -64.20
CA ALA A 162 2.87 -42.91 -62.92
C ALA A 162 3.26 -41.46 -62.61
N MET A 163 3.78 -40.73 -63.61
CA MET A 163 4.08 -39.30 -63.48
C MET A 163 2.81 -38.48 -63.19
N ALA A 164 1.71 -38.75 -63.89
CA ALA A 164 0.43 -38.07 -63.67
C ALA A 164 -0.12 -38.32 -62.27
N THR A 165 -0.02 -39.56 -61.77
CA THR A 165 -0.38 -39.93 -60.40
C THR A 165 0.48 -39.18 -59.38
N GLY A 166 1.80 -39.12 -59.62
CA GLY A 166 2.74 -38.36 -58.81
C GLY A 166 2.41 -36.86 -58.74
N LEU A 167 2.07 -36.25 -59.88
CA LEU A 167 1.64 -34.86 -59.95
C LEU A 167 0.34 -34.61 -59.17
N GLN A 168 -0.64 -35.53 -59.28
CA GLN A 168 -1.88 -35.44 -58.49
C GLN A 168 -1.58 -35.51 -57.00
N GLN A 169 -0.75 -36.46 -56.56
CA GLN A 169 -0.33 -36.58 -55.15
C GLN A 169 0.38 -35.31 -54.66
N ALA A 170 1.26 -34.71 -55.47
CA ALA A 170 1.91 -33.45 -55.13
C ALA A 170 0.91 -32.29 -54.97
N ARG A 171 -0.06 -32.14 -55.89
CA ARG A 171 -1.12 -31.12 -55.78
C ARG A 171 -2.01 -31.33 -54.56
N GLN A 172 -2.38 -32.58 -54.26
CA GLN A 172 -3.15 -32.92 -53.07
C GLN A 172 -2.35 -32.64 -51.78
N ARG A 173 -1.02 -32.83 -51.80
CA ARG A 173 -0.14 -32.50 -50.66
C ARG A 173 0.00 -30.98 -50.47
N ILE A 174 0.12 -30.22 -51.57
CA ILE A 174 0.11 -28.75 -51.52
C ILE A 174 -1.20 -28.24 -50.91
N LYS A 175 -2.34 -28.79 -51.34
CA LYS A 175 -3.64 -28.46 -50.74
C LYS A 175 -3.68 -28.78 -49.24
N ALA A 176 -3.15 -29.93 -48.83
CA ALA A 176 -3.12 -30.29 -47.39
C ALA A 176 -2.34 -29.28 -46.55
N LEU A 177 -1.21 -28.77 -47.08
CA LEU A 177 -0.43 -27.73 -46.43
C LEU A 177 -1.18 -26.39 -46.40
N GLU A 178 -1.83 -26.00 -47.50
CA GLU A 178 -2.67 -24.81 -47.55
C GLU A 178 -3.80 -24.87 -46.51
N ASP A 179 -4.53 -25.99 -46.44
CA ASP A 179 -5.62 -26.20 -45.49
C ASP A 179 -5.14 -26.07 -44.03
N ALA A 180 -3.95 -26.59 -43.73
CA ALA A 180 -3.35 -26.47 -42.41
C ALA A 180 -3.00 -25.01 -42.06
N ILE A 181 -2.38 -24.26 -42.99
CA ILE A 181 -2.00 -22.85 -42.82
C ILE A 181 -3.25 -21.97 -42.66
N ARG A 182 -4.30 -22.23 -43.46
CA ARG A 182 -5.59 -21.55 -43.40
C ARG A 182 -6.31 -21.81 -42.08
N THR A 183 -6.30 -23.04 -41.59
CA THR A 183 -6.92 -23.42 -40.30
C THR A 183 -6.27 -22.71 -39.12
N HIS A 184 -4.94 -22.51 -39.15
CA HIS A 184 -4.24 -21.67 -38.16
C HIS A 184 -4.53 -20.17 -38.31
N GLY A 185 -5.15 -19.76 -39.42
CA GLY A 185 -5.46 -18.37 -39.70
C GLY A 185 -4.28 -17.54 -40.20
N LEU A 186 -3.23 -18.17 -40.74
CA LEU A 186 -2.06 -17.49 -41.31
C LEU A 186 -2.35 -16.91 -42.71
N ILE A 187 -3.30 -17.50 -43.44
CA ILE A 187 -3.86 -16.99 -44.69
C ILE A 187 -5.39 -16.88 -44.57
N ASN A 188 -6.01 -16.00 -45.37
CA ASN A 188 -7.47 -15.92 -45.50
C ASN A 188 -8.01 -17.07 -46.32
#